data_AF-A0A2M4AYF3-F1
#
_entry.id   AF-A0A2M4AYF3-F1
#
_cell.length_a   1.000
_cell.length_b   1.000
_cell.length_c   1.000
_cell.angle_alpha   90.00
_cell.angle_beta   90.00
_cell.angle_gamma   90.00
#
_symmetry.space_group_name_H-M   'P 1'
#
loop_
_entity.id
_entity.type
_entity.pdbx_description
1 polymer ?
#
loop_
_entity_poly.entity_id
_entity_poly.type
_entity_poly.pdbx_seq_one_letter_code
_entity_poly.pdbx_strand_id
1 'polypeptide(L)'
;TNLEFSVFTAEDIRKISVAKITLARSFDELGHPLRGGLYDPAMGPSNRGEICLTCARDELHCEGHFGHIEIDLSVYNPFFVRTLYNLLRISCMSCTRLLIHDNVKAVLELQLRLSDAGYIVEAEELDVYKGKMQAFPTEPISTEELNQYEELLRSEPYNKLGDTKLSTAIRSAIVNNTLKECVLKKCIHCHAAVQKVRMSDGKLAINWTKGDKKAFLVQKLNTTEVPEDQLTSSIEVMIARDCKMYLRRLFNIEGPTLQLLFPMIRKMSRDQPFP
;
A
#
# COMPACT_ATOMS: atom_id res chain seq x y z
N THR A 1 -15.01 -4.18 23.40
CA THR A 1 -14.85 -2.76 23.05
C THR A 1 -13.52 -2.56 22.33
N ASN A 2 -13.34 -3.18 21.15
CA ASN A 2 -12.14 -3.01 20.33
C ASN A 2 -12.53 -2.31 19.04
N LEU A 3 -11.82 -1.23 18.70
CA LEU A 3 -11.96 -0.46 17.47
C LEU A 3 -10.75 -0.76 16.59
N GLU A 4 -10.96 -0.99 15.30
CA GLU A 4 -9.88 -1.29 14.36
C GLU A 4 -9.99 -0.41 13.11
N PHE A 5 -8.84 0.05 12.62
CA PHE A 5 -8.74 0.85 11.41
C PHE A 5 -8.41 -0.04 10.22
N SER A 6 -9.11 0.17 9.12
CA SER A 6 -8.85 -0.51 7.84
C SER A 6 -9.21 0.40 6.68
N VAL A 7 -8.89 -0.05 5.46
CA VAL A 7 -9.25 0.66 4.22
C VAL A 7 -10.42 -0.07 3.57
N PHE A 8 -11.48 0.66 3.24
CA PHE A 8 -12.59 0.09 2.48
C PHE A 8 -12.14 -0.35 1.09
N THR A 9 -12.52 -1.56 0.72
CA THR A 9 -12.43 -2.02 -0.67
C THR A 9 -13.53 -1.37 -1.51
N ALA A 10 -13.38 -1.40 -2.84
CA ALA A 10 -14.44 -0.95 -3.74
C ALA A 10 -15.74 -1.76 -3.54
N GLU A 11 -15.64 -3.02 -3.13
CA GLU A 11 -16.80 -3.85 -2.81
C GLU A 11 -17.47 -3.41 -1.51
N ASP A 12 -16.70 -3.08 -0.47
CA ASP A 12 -17.25 -2.56 0.79
C ASP A 12 -18.01 -1.26 0.55
N ILE A 13 -17.44 -0.34 -0.23
CA ILE A 13 -18.09 0.94 -0.58
C ILE A 13 -19.41 0.69 -1.30
N ARG A 14 -19.44 -0.23 -2.28
CA ARG A 14 -20.68 -0.54 -3.01
C ARG A 14 -21.71 -1.24 -2.11
N LYS A 15 -21.29 -2.06 -1.14
CA LYS A 15 -22.19 -2.74 -0.19
C LYS A 15 -22.85 -1.77 0.80
N ILE A 16 -22.11 -0.78 1.30
CA ILE A 16 -22.68 0.23 2.22
C ILE A 16 -23.47 1.32 1.50
N SER A 17 -23.26 1.46 0.19
CA SER A 17 -23.87 2.52 -0.58
C SER A 17 -25.30 2.18 -1.01
N VAL A 18 -26.20 3.16 -0.90
CA VAL A 18 -27.61 3.05 -1.30
C VAL A 18 -27.92 3.78 -2.60
N ALA A 19 -26.99 4.62 -3.09
CA ALA A 19 -27.16 5.41 -4.30
C ALA A 19 -25.83 5.56 -5.05
N LYS A 20 -25.89 5.38 -6.38
CA LYS A 20 -24.79 5.72 -7.29
C LYS A 20 -25.01 7.13 -7.84
N ILE A 21 -24.09 8.04 -7.54
CA ILE A 21 -24.16 9.42 -8.03
C ILE A 21 -23.62 9.48 -9.46
N THR A 22 -24.45 9.95 -10.37
CA THR A 22 -24.17 10.01 -11.82
C THR A 22 -24.46 11.38 -12.42
N LEU A 23 -25.28 12.20 -11.74
CA LEU A 23 -25.66 13.54 -12.20
C LEU A 23 -24.86 14.60 -11.45
N ALA A 24 -24.28 15.54 -12.20
CA ALA A 24 -23.65 16.72 -11.62
C ALA A 24 -24.67 17.70 -11.03
N ARG A 25 -25.91 17.70 -11.56
CA ARG A 25 -27.00 18.56 -11.08
C ARG A 25 -27.76 17.86 -9.96
N SER A 26 -27.97 18.56 -8.86
CA SER A 26 -28.65 18.02 -7.68
C SER A 26 -30.15 18.27 -7.63
N PHE A 27 -30.62 19.35 -8.25
CA PHE A 27 -32.02 19.77 -8.20
C PHE A 27 -32.60 19.96 -9.60
N ASP A 28 -33.91 19.76 -9.76
CA ASP A 28 -34.62 20.14 -10.97
C ASP A 28 -34.92 21.66 -10.99
N GLU A 29 -35.60 22.13 -12.03
CA GLU A 29 -35.95 23.55 -12.20
C GLU A 29 -36.96 24.04 -11.14
N LEU A 30 -37.64 23.13 -10.46
CA LEU A 30 -38.60 23.43 -9.39
C LEU A 30 -37.95 23.37 -7.99
N GLY A 31 -36.67 23.00 -7.92
CA GLY A 31 -35.91 22.90 -6.67
C GLY A 31 -36.02 21.54 -5.97
N HIS A 32 -36.61 20.52 -6.60
CA HIS A 32 -36.68 19.18 -6.01
C HIS A 32 -35.39 18.39 -6.24
N PRO A 33 -34.97 17.59 -5.24
CA PRO A 33 -33.78 16.75 -5.36
C PRO A 33 -33.93 15.69 -6.47
N LEU A 34 -32.89 15.53 -7.28
CA LEU A 34 -32.81 14.55 -8.36
C LEU A 34 -32.19 13.24 -7.88
N ARG A 35 -32.78 12.11 -8.28
CA ARG A 35 -32.14 10.79 -8.15
C ARG A 35 -30.86 10.75 -8.98
N GLY A 36 -29.79 10.20 -8.40
CA GLY A 36 -28.45 10.18 -8.97
C GLY A 36 -27.68 11.51 -8.82
N GLY A 37 -28.27 12.55 -8.23
CA GLY A 37 -27.58 13.79 -7.86
C GLY A 37 -27.01 13.75 -6.43
N LEU A 38 -26.29 14.79 -6.00
CA LEU A 38 -25.66 14.80 -4.66
C LEU A 38 -26.66 14.84 -3.49
N TYR A 39 -27.90 15.26 -3.75
CA TYR A 39 -29.01 15.28 -2.78
C TYR A 39 -30.03 14.17 -3.08
N ASP A 40 -29.58 13.02 -3.61
CA ASP A 40 -30.47 11.89 -3.90
C ASP A 40 -31.33 11.55 -2.66
N PRO A 41 -32.67 11.53 -2.76
CA PRO A 41 -33.55 11.25 -1.62
C PRO A 41 -33.35 9.87 -0.97
N ALA A 42 -32.66 8.93 -1.64
CA ALA A 42 -32.22 7.68 -1.04
C ALA A 42 -31.11 7.88 0.01
N MET A 43 -30.30 8.93 -0.11
CA MET A 43 -29.24 9.27 0.85
C MET A 43 -29.77 10.00 2.09
N GLY A 44 -30.99 10.52 2.04
CA GLY A 44 -31.64 11.18 3.16
C GLY A 44 -32.52 12.34 2.72
N PRO A 45 -33.40 12.86 3.61
CA PRO A 45 -34.19 14.05 3.35
C PRO A 45 -33.28 15.28 3.32
N SER A 46 -33.50 16.16 2.34
CA SER A 46 -32.74 17.41 2.19
C SER A 46 -33.51 18.60 2.76
N ASN A 47 -34.85 18.53 2.74
CA ASN A 47 -35.73 19.58 3.24
C ASN A 47 -36.76 19.04 4.24
N ARG A 48 -37.44 19.98 4.91
CA ARG A 48 -38.50 19.68 5.86
C ARG A 48 -39.70 19.02 5.18
N GLY A 49 -40.19 17.94 5.77
CA GLY A 49 -41.34 17.19 5.27
C GLY A 49 -40.99 16.19 4.14
N GLU A 50 -39.72 16.08 3.77
CA GLU A 50 -39.27 15.01 2.88
C GLU A 50 -39.06 13.70 3.67
N ILE A 51 -39.27 12.57 2.99
CA ILE A 51 -39.09 11.23 3.58
C ILE A 51 -37.95 10.53 2.85
N CYS A 52 -37.05 9.92 3.60
CA CYS A 52 -35.94 9.17 3.05
C CYS A 52 -36.43 7.95 2.27
N LEU A 53 -35.95 7.76 1.04
CA LEU A 53 -36.36 6.62 0.22
C LEU A 53 -35.73 5.29 0.66
N THR A 54 -34.71 5.33 1.53
CA THR A 54 -34.04 4.12 2.04
C THR A 54 -34.65 3.65 3.36
N CYS A 55 -34.73 4.52 4.37
CA CYS A 55 -35.20 4.13 5.70
C CYS A 55 -36.65 4.56 6.01
N ALA A 56 -37.32 5.28 5.10
CA ALA A 56 -38.68 5.78 5.27
C ALA A 56 -38.89 6.67 6.52
N ARG A 57 -37.82 7.30 7.01
CA ARG A 57 -37.86 8.27 8.12
C ARG A 57 -37.81 9.70 7.59
N ASP A 58 -38.33 10.63 8.39
CA ASP A 58 -38.30 12.08 8.14
C ASP A 58 -36.91 12.69 8.41
N GLU A 59 -36.79 14.01 8.24
CA GLU A 59 -35.50 14.72 8.42
C GLU A 59 -34.96 14.68 9.86
N LEU A 60 -35.81 14.41 10.86
CA LEU A 60 -35.42 14.41 12.27
C LEU A 60 -34.92 13.04 12.71
N HIS A 61 -35.41 11.96 12.11
CA HIS A 61 -35.13 10.58 12.52
C HIS A 61 -34.22 9.80 11.54
N CYS A 62 -33.90 10.39 10.39
CA CYS A 62 -32.96 9.83 9.43
C CYS A 62 -31.52 10.25 9.76
N GLU A 63 -30.62 9.27 9.91
CA GLU A 63 -29.18 9.51 10.17
C GLU A 63 -28.38 9.77 8.88
N GLY A 64 -29.02 9.60 7.71
CA GLY A 64 -28.39 9.66 6.40
C GLY A 64 -27.80 8.32 5.97
N HIS A 65 -27.57 8.18 4.66
CA HIS A 65 -27.04 6.96 4.05
C HIS A 65 -25.94 7.29 3.03
N PHE A 66 -24.98 6.38 2.89
CA PHE A 66 -23.85 6.59 2.00
C PHE A 66 -24.25 6.46 0.53
N GLY A 67 -23.80 7.42 -0.28
CA GLY A 67 -23.72 7.31 -1.74
C GLY A 67 -22.29 6.96 -2.18
N HIS A 68 -22.13 6.59 -3.44
CA HIS A 68 -20.80 6.46 -4.06
C HIS A 68 -20.77 7.08 -5.45
N ILE A 69 -19.59 7.58 -5.84
CA ILE A 69 -19.26 7.95 -7.21
C ILE A 69 -18.33 6.87 -7.74
N GLU A 70 -18.71 6.23 -8.83
CA GLU A 70 -17.85 5.26 -9.52
C GLU A 70 -16.87 6.04 -10.40
N ILE A 71 -15.57 5.82 -10.20
CA ILE A 71 -14.51 6.47 -10.99
C ILE A 71 -14.02 5.45 -12.02
N ASP A 72 -14.17 5.76 -13.31
CA ASP A 72 -13.82 4.84 -14.40
C ASP A 72 -12.32 4.55 -14.50
N LEU A 73 -11.50 5.46 -13.99
CA LEU A 73 -10.04 5.34 -13.96
C LEU A 73 -9.55 5.19 -12.53
N SER A 74 -8.52 4.34 -12.35
CA SER A 74 -7.83 4.27 -11.07
C SER A 74 -7.18 5.62 -10.77
N VAL A 75 -7.35 6.10 -9.53
CA VAL A 75 -6.74 7.32 -9.01
C VAL A 75 -5.97 7.00 -7.75
N TYR A 76 -4.91 7.76 -7.48
CA TYR A 76 -4.19 7.61 -6.23
C TYR A 76 -5.00 8.22 -5.09
N ASN A 77 -5.08 7.50 -3.97
CA ASN A 77 -5.53 8.11 -2.72
C ASN A 77 -4.40 9.02 -2.19
N PRO A 78 -4.63 10.34 -2.03
CA PRO A 78 -3.58 11.30 -1.65
C PRO A 78 -2.92 10.98 -0.31
N PHE A 79 -3.64 10.34 0.61
CA PHE A 79 -3.11 9.94 1.92
C PHE A 79 -2.09 8.78 1.83
N PHE A 80 -2.14 7.99 0.76
CA PHE A 80 -1.26 6.82 0.58
C PHE A 80 -0.15 7.04 -0.45
N VAL A 81 -0.15 8.16 -1.20
CA VAL A 81 0.87 8.41 -2.25
C VAL A 81 2.29 8.31 -1.70
N ARG A 82 2.55 8.83 -0.49
CA ARG A 82 3.88 8.75 0.14
C ARG A 82 4.26 7.32 0.51
N THR A 83 3.32 6.53 1.00
CA THR A 83 3.50 5.11 1.29
C THR A 83 3.83 4.33 0.02
N LEU A 84 3.08 4.58 -1.06
CA LEU A 84 3.32 3.99 -2.38
C LEU A 84 4.70 4.39 -2.91
N TYR A 85 5.08 5.66 -2.80
CA TYR A 85 6.41 6.12 -3.19
C TYR A 85 7.53 5.35 -2.49
N ASN A 86 7.43 5.18 -1.17
CA ASN A 86 8.42 4.43 -0.39
C ASN A 86 8.48 2.97 -0.80
N LEU A 87 7.33 2.32 -1.03
CA LEU A 87 7.26 0.94 -1.51
C LEU A 87 7.88 0.77 -2.89
N LEU A 88 7.58 1.67 -3.82
CA LEU A 88 8.13 1.62 -5.18
C LEU A 88 9.66 1.73 -5.16
N ARG A 89 10.24 2.54 -4.27
CA ARG A 89 11.70 2.71 -4.16
C ARG A 89 12.45 1.48 -3.67
N ILE A 90 11.78 0.59 -2.95
CA ILE A 90 12.37 -0.63 -2.39
C ILE A 90 11.95 -1.87 -3.18
N SER A 91 11.40 -1.71 -4.38
CA SER A 91 10.90 -2.81 -5.19
C SER A 91 11.42 -2.71 -6.63
N CYS A 92 11.64 -3.85 -7.26
CA CYS A 92 12.12 -3.90 -8.64
C CYS A 92 10.97 -3.99 -9.63
N MET A 93 10.86 -3.02 -10.56
CA MET A 93 9.80 -3.04 -11.58
C MET A 93 9.97 -4.15 -12.63
N SER A 94 11.19 -4.71 -12.77
CA SER A 94 11.48 -5.78 -13.72
C SER A 94 11.09 -7.17 -13.20
N CYS A 95 11.47 -7.51 -11.96
CA CYS A 95 11.21 -8.84 -11.38
C CYS A 95 10.11 -8.85 -10.30
N THR A 96 9.51 -7.70 -9.97
CA THR A 96 8.40 -7.57 -9.01
C THR A 96 8.72 -8.14 -7.61
N ARG A 97 9.97 -8.01 -7.17
CA ARG A 97 10.43 -8.41 -5.82
C ARG A 97 10.92 -7.21 -5.02
N LEU A 98 10.93 -7.35 -3.70
CA LEU A 98 11.52 -6.36 -2.80
C LEU A 98 13.06 -6.39 -2.90
N LEU A 99 13.68 -5.21 -2.83
CA LEU A 99 15.13 -4.99 -2.85
C LEU A 99 15.76 -5.19 -1.47
N ILE A 100 15.28 -6.21 -0.75
CA ILE A 100 15.72 -6.58 0.60
C ILE A 100 16.36 -7.95 0.49
N HIS A 101 17.58 -8.12 1.00
CA HIS A 101 18.22 -9.43 1.07
C HIS A 101 17.40 -10.37 1.95
N ASP A 102 17.26 -11.65 1.56
CA ASP A 102 16.41 -12.63 2.26
C ASP A 102 16.73 -12.75 3.75
N ASN A 103 18.02 -12.70 4.06
CA ASN A 103 18.56 -12.64 5.40
C ASN A 103 18.06 -11.43 6.24
N VAL A 104 18.17 -10.22 5.66
CA VAL A 104 17.69 -8.98 6.29
C VAL A 104 16.18 -8.99 6.40
N LYS A 105 15.51 -9.54 5.39
CA LYS A 105 14.06 -9.70 5.33
C LYS A 105 13.55 -10.61 6.46
N ALA A 106 14.18 -11.75 6.70
CA ALA A 106 13.84 -12.67 7.79
C ALA A 106 13.95 -11.99 9.16
N VAL A 107 15.05 -11.28 9.42
CA VAL A 107 15.23 -10.51 10.68
C VAL A 107 14.17 -9.43 10.81
N LEU A 108 13.91 -8.68 9.74
CA LEU A 108 12.89 -7.63 9.74
C LEU A 108 11.51 -8.19 10.05
N GLU A 109 11.11 -9.30 9.41
CA GLU A 109 9.81 -9.93 9.66
C GLU A 109 9.67 -10.39 11.11
N LEU A 110 10.73 -10.99 11.67
CA LEU A 110 10.76 -11.42 13.07
C LEU A 110 10.68 -10.23 14.04
N GLN A 111 11.45 -9.16 13.80
CA GLN A 111 11.40 -7.93 14.60
C GLN A 111 10.00 -7.32 14.63
N LEU A 112 9.34 -7.28 13.49
CA LEU A 112 8.00 -6.72 13.36
C LEU A 112 6.98 -7.61 14.09
N ARG A 113 7.10 -8.94 13.99
CA ARG A 113 6.23 -9.88 14.71
C ARG A 113 6.42 -9.80 16.23
N LEU A 114 7.65 -9.71 16.71
CA LEU A 114 7.98 -9.50 18.13
C LEU A 114 7.41 -8.17 18.63
N SER A 115 7.60 -7.11 17.87
CA SER A 115 7.05 -5.78 18.19
C SER A 115 5.52 -5.81 18.31
N ASP A 116 4.84 -6.49 17.38
CA ASP A 116 3.37 -6.63 17.38
C ASP A 116 2.89 -7.47 18.57
N ALA A 117 3.66 -8.49 18.97
CA ALA A 117 3.40 -9.35 20.13
C ALA A 117 3.78 -8.73 21.48
N GLY A 118 4.46 -7.57 21.49
CA GLY A 118 4.84 -6.81 22.69
C GLY A 118 6.24 -7.09 23.23
N TYR A 119 7.03 -7.91 22.54
CA TYR A 119 8.42 -8.25 22.86
C TYR A 119 9.38 -7.18 22.31
N ILE A 120 9.31 -5.97 22.87
CA ILE A 120 10.02 -4.80 22.37
C ILE A 120 11.54 -4.93 22.55
N VAL A 121 11.99 -5.43 23.69
CA VAL A 121 13.42 -5.57 24.01
C VAL A 121 14.05 -6.58 23.05
N GLU A 122 13.38 -7.72 22.86
CA GLU A 122 13.80 -8.80 21.98
C GLU A 122 13.80 -8.36 20.51
N ALA A 123 12.84 -7.52 20.11
CA ALA A 123 12.84 -6.91 18.78
C ALA A 123 14.04 -5.96 18.56
N GLU A 124 14.45 -5.21 19.59
CA GLU A 124 15.60 -4.30 19.53
C GLU A 124 16.93 -5.06 19.52
N GLU A 125 17.06 -6.14 20.31
CA GLU A 125 18.24 -7.01 20.30
C GLU A 125 18.56 -7.56 18.90
N LEU A 126 17.53 -7.76 18.07
CA LEU A 126 17.70 -8.26 16.71
C LEU A 126 18.47 -7.28 15.79
N ASP A 127 18.59 -6.00 16.14
CA ASP A 127 19.40 -5.05 15.36
C ASP A 127 20.90 -5.39 15.42
N VAL A 128 21.37 -6.10 16.45
CA VAL A 128 22.75 -6.60 16.51
C VAL A 128 23.07 -7.52 15.33
N TYR A 129 22.10 -8.35 14.90
CA TYR A 129 22.28 -9.22 13.74
C TYR A 129 22.39 -8.41 12.45
N LYS A 130 21.66 -7.31 12.29
CA LYS A 130 21.83 -6.44 11.11
C LYS A 130 23.26 -5.89 11.02
N GLY A 131 23.84 -5.46 12.15
CA GLY A 131 25.23 -5.02 12.23
C GLY A 131 26.22 -6.13 11.86
N LYS A 132 26.02 -7.35 12.38
CA LYS A 132 26.82 -8.53 12.00
C LYS A 132 26.74 -8.82 10.50
N MET A 133 25.56 -8.70 9.89
CA MET A 133 25.37 -8.93 8.45
C MET A 133 26.06 -7.90 7.56
N GLN A 134 26.12 -6.65 8.00
CA GLN A 134 26.89 -5.63 7.30
C GLN A 134 28.40 -5.93 7.33
N ALA A 135 28.89 -6.48 8.46
CA ALA A 135 30.29 -6.89 8.61
C ALA A 135 30.61 -8.21 7.88
N PHE A 136 29.67 -9.16 7.85
CA PHE A 136 29.84 -10.51 7.30
C PHE A 136 28.64 -10.92 6.41
N PRO A 137 28.56 -10.43 5.16
CA PRO A 137 27.37 -10.58 4.31
C PRO A 137 27.05 -12.02 3.89
N THR A 138 28.06 -12.90 3.89
CA THR A 138 27.95 -14.30 3.44
C THR A 138 27.70 -15.28 4.56
N GLU A 139 27.81 -14.84 5.82
CA GLU A 139 27.60 -15.72 6.97
C GLU A 139 26.10 -15.81 7.27
N PRO A 140 25.49 -17.01 7.17
CA PRO A 140 24.09 -17.17 7.51
C PRO A 140 23.90 -16.95 9.01
N ILE A 141 22.76 -16.37 9.39
CA ILE A 141 22.41 -16.27 10.81
C ILE A 141 22.22 -17.70 11.33
N SER A 142 22.76 -17.98 12.51
CA SER A 142 22.50 -19.22 13.23
C SER A 142 20.99 -19.44 13.35
N THR A 143 20.51 -20.57 12.84
CA THR A 143 19.07 -20.88 12.88
C THR A 143 18.64 -21.09 14.33
N GLU A 144 19.55 -21.60 15.16
CA GLU A 144 19.38 -21.78 16.60
C GLU A 144 19.17 -20.45 17.32
N GLU A 145 19.93 -19.39 16.97
CA GLU A 145 19.79 -18.06 17.57
C GLU A 145 18.46 -17.38 17.21
N LEU A 146 17.88 -17.66 16.05
CA LEU A 146 16.56 -17.14 15.66
C LEU A 146 15.41 -17.95 16.27
N ASN A 147 15.61 -19.26 16.48
CA ASN A 147 14.58 -20.16 17.02
C ASN A 147 14.10 -19.75 18.42
N GLN A 148 14.98 -19.22 19.28
CA GLN A 148 14.58 -18.76 20.61
C GLN A 148 13.52 -17.65 20.55
N TYR A 149 13.64 -16.73 19.58
CA TYR A 149 12.70 -15.63 19.39
C TYR A 149 11.39 -16.10 18.76
N GLU A 150 11.44 -17.09 17.86
CA GLU A 150 10.25 -17.74 17.33
C GLU A 150 9.49 -18.52 18.41
N GLU A 151 10.18 -19.09 19.40
CA GLU A 151 9.55 -19.76 20.54
C GLU A 151 8.81 -18.77 21.45
N LEU A 152 9.36 -17.57 21.67
CA LEU A 152 8.66 -16.49 22.39
C LEU A 152 7.33 -16.13 21.73
N LEU A 153 7.27 -16.11 20.40
CA LEU A 153 6.03 -15.84 19.66
C LEU A 153 4.99 -16.98 19.79
N ARG A 154 5.41 -18.19 20.17
CA ARG A 154 4.53 -19.33 20.42
C ARG A 154 4.01 -19.36 21.84
N SER A 155 4.81 -18.93 22.81
CA SER A 155 4.31 -18.59 24.15
C SER A 155 3.36 -17.40 24.02
N GLU A 156 2.19 -17.43 24.67
CA GLU A 156 1.10 -16.48 24.40
C GLU A 156 1.57 -15.01 24.25
N PRO A 157 1.14 -14.29 23.20
CA PRO A 157 1.60 -12.93 22.96
C PRO A 157 1.24 -12.02 24.15
N TYR A 158 2.26 -11.40 24.74
CA TYR A 158 2.15 -10.53 25.91
C TYR A 158 1.26 -9.30 25.66
N ASN A 159 1.08 -8.88 24.40
CA ASN A 159 0.36 -7.67 24.04
C ASN A 159 -1.18 -7.78 24.20
N LYS A 160 -1.66 -7.62 25.43
CA LYS A 160 -3.09 -7.54 25.77
C LYS A 160 -3.72 -6.17 25.45
N LEU A 161 -2.91 -5.14 25.20
CA LEU A 161 -3.35 -3.75 25.04
C LEU A 161 -3.45 -3.30 23.58
N GLY A 162 -2.94 -4.08 22.63
CA GLY A 162 -2.91 -3.75 21.21
C GLY A 162 -1.81 -2.75 20.85
N ASP A 163 -1.98 -2.03 19.74
CA ASP A 163 -0.99 -1.06 19.28
C ASP A 163 -0.97 0.20 20.16
N THR A 164 0.17 0.47 20.77
CA THR A 164 0.42 1.71 21.53
C THR A 164 1.15 2.72 20.66
N LYS A 165 1.12 4.01 21.05
CA LYS A 165 1.92 5.05 20.37
C LYS A 165 3.42 4.69 20.36
N LEU A 166 3.91 4.04 21.43
CA LEU A 166 5.29 3.61 21.55
C LEU A 166 5.59 2.46 20.59
N SER A 167 4.78 1.39 20.58
CA SER A 167 5.00 0.24 19.68
C SER A 167 4.94 0.66 18.21
N THR A 168 4.02 1.54 17.83
CA THR A 168 3.94 2.08 16.45
C THR A 168 5.17 2.93 16.09
N ALA A 169 5.71 3.72 17.03
CA ALA A 169 6.91 4.50 16.81
C ALA A 169 8.15 3.61 16.60
N ILE A 170 8.31 2.58 17.44
CA ILE A 170 9.40 1.60 17.34
C ILE A 170 9.30 0.84 16.03
N ARG A 171 8.11 0.33 15.69
CA ARG A 171 7.84 -0.33 14.41
C ARG A 171 8.24 0.54 13.23
N SER A 172 7.83 1.81 13.26
CA SER A 172 8.17 2.78 12.20
C SER A 172 9.69 3.02 12.12
N ALA A 173 10.38 3.07 13.25
CA ALA A 173 11.84 3.22 13.29
C ALA A 173 12.54 2.00 12.68
N ILE A 174 12.16 0.78 13.05
CA ILE A 174 12.70 -0.48 12.51
C ILE A 174 12.53 -0.53 10.99
N VAL A 175 11.32 -0.25 10.49
CA VAL A 175 11.04 -0.23 9.04
C VAL A 175 11.87 0.84 8.34
N ASN A 176 11.85 2.09 8.83
CA ASN A 176 12.56 3.17 8.17
C ASN A 176 14.08 2.97 8.14
N ASN A 177 14.66 2.44 9.22
CA ASN A 177 16.09 2.14 9.27
C ASN A 177 16.47 1.08 8.22
N THR A 178 15.71 -0.01 8.18
CA THR A 178 15.95 -1.12 7.24
C THR A 178 15.76 -0.69 5.79
N LEU A 179 14.65 -0.01 5.47
CA LEU A 179 14.33 0.39 4.11
C LEU A 179 15.27 1.47 3.55
N LYS A 180 15.92 2.26 4.40
CA LYS A 180 16.90 3.28 3.98
C LYS A 180 18.12 2.64 3.30
N GLU A 181 18.50 1.43 3.72
CA GLU A 181 19.64 0.69 3.17
C GLU A 181 19.31 -0.06 1.87
N CYS A 182 18.02 -0.27 1.58
CA CYS A 182 17.54 -1.04 0.43
C CYS A 182 17.41 -0.21 -0.87
N VAL A 183 17.96 1.01 -0.90
CA VAL A 183 17.91 1.90 -2.07
C VAL A 183 19.10 1.60 -2.99
N LEU A 184 18.95 0.55 -3.80
CA LEU A 184 20.02 0.00 -4.64
C LEU A 184 19.98 0.54 -6.07
N LYS A 185 21.14 0.58 -6.73
CA LYS A 185 21.23 0.96 -8.16
C LYS A 185 20.93 -0.20 -9.11
N LYS A 186 21.20 -1.44 -8.68
CA LYS A 186 20.92 -2.68 -9.40
C LYS A 186 20.12 -3.62 -8.51
N CYS A 187 19.23 -4.39 -9.11
CA CYS A 187 18.43 -5.38 -8.40
C CYS A 187 19.32 -6.53 -7.91
N ILE A 188 19.14 -6.96 -6.67
CA ILE A 188 19.84 -8.12 -6.09
C ILE A 188 19.32 -9.46 -6.64
N HIS A 189 18.10 -9.48 -7.20
CA HIS A 189 17.45 -10.69 -7.70
C HIS A 189 17.66 -10.91 -9.20
N CYS A 190 17.54 -9.85 -10.01
CA CYS A 190 17.62 -9.95 -11.47
C CYS A 190 18.74 -9.12 -12.11
N HIS A 191 19.53 -8.40 -11.29
CA HIS A 191 20.66 -7.55 -11.72
C HIS A 191 20.32 -6.39 -12.68
N ALA A 192 19.04 -6.22 -13.04
CA ALA A 192 18.57 -5.07 -13.81
C ALA A 192 18.79 -3.76 -13.04
N ALA A 193 18.94 -2.65 -13.77
CA ALA A 193 18.96 -1.32 -13.17
C ALA A 193 17.62 -1.02 -12.48
N VAL A 194 17.69 -0.48 -11.26
CA VAL A 194 16.49 -0.12 -10.50
C VAL A 194 15.98 1.23 -10.97
N GLN A 195 14.69 1.29 -11.35
CA GLN A 195 14.06 2.52 -11.82
C GLN A 195 13.98 3.56 -10.70
N LYS A 196 14.42 4.78 -11.01
CA LYS A 196 14.38 5.90 -10.05
C LYS A 196 13.02 6.58 -10.08
N VAL A 197 12.21 6.27 -9.08
CA VAL A 197 10.92 6.94 -8.86
C VAL A 197 11.14 8.26 -8.11
N ARG A 198 10.44 9.31 -8.55
CA ARG A 198 10.35 10.62 -7.89
C ARG A 198 8.90 10.92 -7.54
N MET A 199 8.71 11.77 -6.54
CA MET A 199 7.41 12.30 -6.15
C MET A 199 7.49 13.83 -6.18
N SER A 200 6.58 14.47 -6.91
CA SER A 200 6.39 15.93 -6.93
C SER A 200 4.89 16.22 -6.92
N ASP A 201 4.43 17.10 -6.02
CA ASP A 201 3.04 17.55 -5.93
C ASP A 201 2.01 16.40 -5.94
N GLY A 202 2.30 15.33 -5.19
CA GLY A 202 1.43 14.15 -5.10
C GLY A 202 1.42 13.26 -6.35
N LYS A 203 2.25 13.53 -7.35
CA LYS A 203 2.42 12.72 -8.57
C LYS A 203 3.68 11.87 -8.47
N LEU A 204 3.56 10.61 -8.86
CA LEU A 204 4.68 9.67 -8.99
C LEU A 204 5.20 9.70 -10.42
N ALA A 205 6.51 9.75 -10.60
CA ALA A 205 7.13 9.75 -11.92
C ALA A 205 8.41 8.91 -11.94
N ILE A 206 8.69 8.30 -13.09
CA ILE A 206 9.93 7.57 -13.34
C ILE A 206 10.84 8.46 -14.17
N ASN A 207 12.09 8.59 -13.73
CA ASN A 207 13.13 9.23 -14.52
C ASN A 207 13.77 8.18 -15.43
N TRP A 208 13.55 8.30 -16.72
CA TRP A 208 14.14 7.46 -17.74
C TRP A 208 15.43 8.09 -18.26
N THR A 209 16.56 7.42 -18.04
CA THR A 209 17.79 7.73 -18.79
C THR A 209 17.74 7.08 -20.17
N LYS A 210 18.61 7.52 -21.09
CA LYS A 210 18.75 6.88 -22.41
C LYS A 210 19.04 5.37 -22.28
N GLY A 211 19.91 5.02 -21.32
CA GLY A 211 20.27 3.62 -21.03
C GLY A 211 19.09 2.80 -20.51
N ASP A 212 18.29 3.37 -19.61
CA ASP A 212 17.12 2.68 -19.04
C ASP A 212 16.06 2.40 -20.12
N LYS A 213 15.79 3.38 -21.00
CA LYS A 213 14.85 3.18 -22.13
C LYS A 213 15.34 2.11 -23.07
N LYS A 214 16.63 2.12 -23.42
CA LYS A 214 17.21 1.08 -24.27
C LYS A 214 17.03 -0.31 -23.65
N ALA A 215 17.39 -0.48 -22.37
CA ALA A 215 17.26 -1.75 -21.67
C ALA A 215 15.79 -2.23 -21.61
N PHE A 216 14.86 -1.32 -21.31
CA PHE A 216 13.44 -1.63 -21.25
C PHE A 216 12.84 -1.99 -22.61
N LEU A 217 13.16 -1.24 -23.67
CA LEU A 217 12.64 -1.48 -25.02
C LEU A 217 13.22 -2.76 -25.62
N VAL A 218 14.50 -3.05 -25.39
CA VAL A 218 15.12 -4.32 -25.79
C VAL A 218 14.39 -5.49 -25.13
N GLN A 219 14.08 -5.39 -23.84
CA GLN A 219 13.36 -6.43 -23.11
C GLN A 219 11.89 -6.56 -23.56
N LYS A 220 11.21 -5.44 -23.85
CA LYS A 220 9.79 -5.42 -24.22
C LYS A 220 9.53 -5.87 -25.67
N LEU A 221 10.40 -5.46 -26.59
CA LEU A 221 10.28 -5.75 -28.02
C LEU A 221 11.04 -7.03 -28.42
N ASN A 222 11.81 -7.61 -27.49
CA ASN A 222 12.70 -8.74 -27.74
C ASN A 222 13.61 -8.52 -28.95
N THR A 223 14.13 -7.29 -29.09
CA THR A 223 14.95 -6.87 -30.23
C THR A 223 16.14 -6.04 -29.78
N THR A 224 17.25 -6.10 -30.50
CA THR A 224 18.48 -5.35 -30.19
C THR A 224 18.49 -3.95 -30.80
N GLU A 225 17.65 -3.71 -31.80
CA GLU A 225 17.58 -2.45 -32.55
C GLU A 225 16.42 -1.58 -32.04
N VAL A 226 16.76 -0.51 -31.33
CA VAL A 226 15.79 0.47 -30.81
C VAL A 226 16.06 1.81 -31.51
N PRO A 227 15.05 2.42 -32.17
CA PRO A 227 15.19 3.71 -32.85
C PRO A 227 15.74 4.81 -31.91
N GLU A 228 16.73 5.58 -32.38
CA GLU A 228 17.44 6.60 -31.57
C GLU A 228 16.53 7.74 -31.09
N ASP A 229 15.48 8.05 -31.83
CA ASP A 229 14.44 9.03 -31.49
C ASP A 229 13.68 8.67 -30.21
N GLN A 230 13.52 7.37 -29.92
CA GLN A 230 12.85 6.89 -28.70
C GLN A 230 13.77 6.85 -27.47
N LEU A 231 15.09 7.04 -27.65
CA LEU A 231 16.10 6.91 -26.60
C LEU A 231 16.40 8.22 -25.86
N THR A 232 15.59 9.26 -26.01
CA THR A 232 15.77 10.52 -25.26
C THR A 232 15.46 10.33 -23.77
N SER A 233 16.21 10.98 -22.88
CA SER A 233 15.88 10.97 -21.45
C SER A 233 14.57 11.71 -21.22
N SER A 234 13.67 11.16 -20.40
CA SER A 234 12.38 11.79 -20.09
C SER A 234 11.95 11.49 -18.66
N ILE A 235 11.04 12.32 -18.15
CA ILE A 235 10.32 12.06 -16.91
C ILE A 235 8.92 11.62 -17.31
N GLU A 236 8.53 10.41 -16.92
CA GLU A 236 7.23 9.84 -17.26
C GLU A 236 6.39 9.70 -16.00
N VAL A 237 5.17 10.24 -16.02
CA VAL A 237 4.24 10.13 -14.88
C VAL A 237 3.72 8.70 -14.81
N MET A 238 3.78 8.11 -13.62
CA MET A 238 3.20 6.80 -13.38
C MET A 238 1.69 6.89 -13.27
N ILE A 239 0.98 6.34 -14.25
CA ILE A 239 -0.48 6.24 -14.21
C ILE A 239 -0.89 5.29 -13.08
N ALA A 240 -1.91 5.68 -12.32
CA ALA A 240 -2.37 4.90 -11.15
C ALA A 240 -2.83 3.49 -11.52
N ARG A 241 -3.36 3.28 -12.73
CA ARG A 241 -3.68 1.94 -13.26
C ARG A 241 -2.45 1.03 -13.31
N ASP A 242 -1.36 1.52 -13.89
CA ASP A 242 -0.13 0.72 -14.07
C ASP A 242 0.53 0.44 -12.73
N CYS A 243 0.54 1.45 -11.84
CA CYS A 243 0.99 1.28 -10.47
C CYS A 243 0.15 0.24 -9.72
N LYS A 244 -1.18 0.29 -9.82
CA LYS A 244 -2.09 -0.70 -9.23
C LYS A 244 -1.81 -2.12 -9.75
N MET A 245 -1.62 -2.29 -11.05
CA MET A 245 -1.27 -3.59 -11.64
C MET A 245 0.09 -4.10 -11.18
N TYR A 246 1.08 -3.21 -11.06
CA TYR A 246 2.38 -3.54 -10.50
C TYR A 246 2.28 -4.00 -9.04
N LEU A 247 1.59 -3.22 -8.20
CA LEU A 247 1.42 -3.51 -6.78
C LEU A 247 0.72 -4.85 -6.55
N ARG A 248 -0.31 -5.18 -7.34
CA ARG A 248 -0.97 -6.50 -7.31
C ARG A 248 0.02 -7.65 -7.57
N ARG A 249 0.88 -7.51 -8.58
CA ARG A 249 1.93 -8.50 -8.87
C ARG A 249 2.94 -8.62 -7.72
N LEU A 250 3.38 -7.47 -7.19
CA LEU A 250 4.28 -7.43 -6.04
C LEU A 250 3.67 -8.12 -4.82
N PHE A 251 2.40 -7.90 -4.52
CA PHE A 251 1.71 -8.53 -3.39
C PHE A 251 1.49 -10.02 -3.57
N ASN A 252 1.28 -10.50 -4.79
CA ASN A 252 1.19 -11.94 -5.05
C ASN A 252 2.50 -12.67 -4.73
N ILE A 253 3.64 -11.98 -4.82
CA ILE A 253 4.98 -12.54 -4.55
C ILE A 253 5.40 -12.30 -3.10
N GLU A 254 5.22 -11.08 -2.60
CA GLU A 254 5.78 -10.57 -1.34
C GLU A 254 4.70 -10.32 -0.27
N GLY A 255 3.49 -10.85 -0.46
CA GLY A 255 2.30 -10.56 0.35
C GLY A 255 2.51 -10.64 1.87
N PRO A 256 3.06 -11.73 2.43
CA PRO A 256 3.30 -11.85 3.87
C PRO A 256 4.15 -10.70 4.44
N THR A 257 5.24 -10.37 3.74
CA THR A 257 6.15 -9.28 4.12
C THR A 257 5.46 -7.93 4.01
N LEU A 258 4.69 -7.69 2.94
CA LEU A 258 3.96 -6.44 2.77
C LEU A 258 2.86 -6.25 3.81
N GLN A 259 2.17 -7.32 4.21
CA GLN A 259 1.16 -7.28 5.27
C GLN A 259 1.77 -6.95 6.63
N LEU A 260 3.01 -7.38 6.88
CA LEU A 260 3.78 -6.88 8.02
C LEU A 260 4.10 -5.40 7.77
N LEU A 261 4.90 -5.04 6.76
CA LEU A 261 5.34 -3.66 6.54
C LEU A 261 4.20 -2.60 6.55
N PHE A 262 3.03 -2.97 6.07
CA PHE A 262 1.86 -2.10 5.98
C PHE A 262 0.65 -2.76 6.67
N PRO A 263 0.46 -2.57 7.99
CA PRO A 263 -0.62 -3.22 8.74
C PRO A 263 -2.02 -2.92 8.19
N MET A 264 -2.21 -1.77 7.52
CA MET A 264 -3.49 -1.39 6.90
C MET A 264 -3.97 -2.34 5.80
N ILE A 265 -3.08 -3.16 5.21
CA ILE A 265 -3.45 -4.15 4.19
C ILE A 265 -3.48 -5.59 4.74
N ARG A 266 -3.32 -5.78 6.06
CA ARG A 266 -3.28 -7.10 6.70
C ARG A 266 -4.55 -7.93 6.47
N LYS A 267 -5.71 -7.28 6.39
CA LYS A 267 -7.02 -7.91 6.17
C LYS A 267 -7.40 -8.07 4.69
N MET A 268 -6.59 -7.55 3.76
CA MET A 268 -6.93 -7.64 2.34
C MET A 268 -6.72 -9.08 1.85
N SER A 269 -7.71 -9.62 1.15
CA SER A 269 -7.60 -10.93 0.52
C SER A 269 -6.58 -10.88 -0.63
N ARG A 270 -5.99 -12.03 -0.96
CA ARG A 270 -5.08 -12.15 -2.12
C ARG A 270 -5.75 -11.77 -3.45
N ASP A 271 -7.08 -11.87 -3.52
CA ASP A 271 -7.84 -11.60 -4.74
C ASP A 271 -8.08 -10.10 -4.98
N GLN A 272 -8.00 -9.26 -3.94
CA GLN A 272 -8.11 -7.80 -4.04
C GLN A 272 -7.14 -7.07 -3.09
N PRO A 273 -5.82 -7.07 -3.36
CA PRO A 273 -4.83 -6.59 -2.38
C PRO A 273 -4.65 -5.08 -2.36
N PHE A 274 -5.23 -4.34 -3.30
CA PHE A 274 -5.20 -2.87 -3.32
C PHE A 274 -6.55 -2.32 -3.82
N PRO A 275 -7.17 -1.38 -3.07
CA PRO A 275 -8.44 -0.76 -3.45
C PRO A 275 -8.38 -0.09 -4.84
#